data_AF-A0A5C6UNN3-F1
#
_entry.id   AF-A0A5C6UNN3-F1
#
_cell.length_a   1.000
_cell.length_b   1.000
_cell.length_c   1.000
_cell.angle_alpha   90.00
_cell.angle_beta   90.00
_cell.angle_gamma   90.00
#
_symmetry.space_group_name_H-M   'P 1'
#
loop_
_entity.id
_entity.type
_entity.pdbx_description
1 polymer ?
#
loop_
_entity_poly.entity_id
_entity_poly.type
_entity_poly.pdbx_seq_one_letter_code
_entity_poly.pdbx_strand_id
1 'polypeptide(L)'
;MSTSTYQLASLRFSIEGRHTVARAVKNEMASLQQPVDGPVDIAFRFVDRIAPAPNAVLAGRWALSPDALSARGDGFEFRITPTDNALTIDVVPDSGLTHNPLTEAWRRANDWNYLSRGETVAKNFMYDLFDFVSAWKLSERDCSYIHASTLSRDDRAVALIAWGGIGKTTSLLKLVTEDGWRFLSDDLGLINAQGRVFRTPRHLQIYAYNLEGQPAIARQLLHGRNPIDRVNWEWRRRRFGVKKVRRRVSAESLFGNERVAHSAQLHQAIFLERVKNPTFSVVPISSDDLAERAATILIDELSSLRDLSVVARSHGQTLHTPDLQTFVERCQRTLSSAFAEVPTAILRIPADADPDALADTLRDHLDL
;
A
#
# COMPACT_ATOMS: atom_id res chain seq x y z
N MET A 1 15.32 -23.28 -7.13
CA MET A 1 14.38 -22.16 -7.34
C MET A 1 15.16 -20.87 -7.14
N SER A 2 14.85 -19.76 -7.84
CA SER A 2 15.53 -18.49 -7.52
C SER A 2 14.81 -17.82 -6.35
N THR A 3 15.49 -17.75 -5.21
CA THR A 3 15.04 -17.03 -4.02
C THR A 3 15.59 -15.62 -4.08
N SER A 4 14.74 -14.63 -3.82
CA SER A 4 15.12 -13.22 -3.72
C SER A 4 14.78 -12.73 -2.32
N THR A 5 15.70 -12.03 -1.67
CA THR A 5 15.53 -11.47 -0.33
C THR A 5 15.31 -9.97 -0.40
N TYR A 6 14.52 -9.47 0.54
CA TYR A 6 14.09 -8.08 0.60
C TYR A 6 14.04 -7.64 2.06
N GLN A 7 14.17 -6.33 2.27
CA GLN A 7 13.98 -5.75 3.59
C GLN A 7 13.13 -4.47 3.49
N LEU A 8 12.11 -4.41 4.34
CA LEU A 8 11.16 -3.32 4.47
C LEU A 8 11.21 -2.81 5.91
N ALA A 9 11.89 -1.68 6.14
CA ALA A 9 12.26 -1.23 7.48
C ALA A 9 12.98 -2.32 8.28
N SER A 10 12.41 -2.79 9.39
CA SER A 10 12.94 -3.87 10.22
C SER A 10 12.51 -5.27 9.78
N LEU A 11 11.61 -5.38 8.80
CA LEU A 11 11.06 -6.65 8.32
C LEU A 11 11.91 -7.23 7.19
N ARG A 12 12.35 -8.47 7.36
CA ARG A 12 13.08 -9.25 6.36
C ARG A 12 12.15 -10.29 5.73
N PHE A 13 12.11 -10.37 4.41
CA PHE A 13 11.27 -11.36 3.75
C PHE A 13 11.91 -11.91 2.47
N SER A 14 11.44 -13.09 2.05
CA SER A 14 11.85 -13.71 0.80
C SER A 14 10.67 -13.99 -0.12
N ILE A 15 10.94 -13.98 -1.42
CA ILE A 15 10.00 -14.40 -2.46
C ILE A 15 10.65 -15.50 -3.30
N GLU A 16 10.02 -16.66 -3.30
CA GLU A 16 10.48 -17.87 -3.99
C GLU A 16 9.49 -18.29 -5.07
N GLY A 17 10.02 -18.87 -6.15
CA GLY A 17 9.21 -19.42 -7.23
C GLY A 17 9.49 -18.77 -8.59
N ARG A 18 9.06 -19.47 -9.65
CA ARG A 18 9.29 -19.10 -11.05
C ARG A 18 8.02 -18.67 -11.79
N HIS A 19 6.89 -18.72 -11.11
CA HIS A 19 5.59 -18.35 -11.67
C HIS A 19 5.59 -16.90 -12.18
N THR A 20 4.81 -16.59 -13.22
CA THR A 20 4.74 -15.25 -13.81
C THR A 20 4.27 -14.20 -12.79
N VAL A 21 3.33 -14.56 -11.93
CA VAL A 21 2.89 -13.75 -10.78
C VAL A 21 4.06 -13.48 -9.82
N ALA A 22 4.84 -14.50 -9.45
CA ALA A 22 6.01 -14.31 -8.59
C ALA A 22 7.00 -13.32 -9.20
N ARG A 23 7.23 -13.39 -10.52
CA ARG A 23 8.09 -12.43 -11.24
C ARG A 23 7.52 -11.02 -11.19
N ALA A 24 6.21 -10.86 -11.39
CA ALA A 24 5.56 -9.54 -11.31
C ALA A 24 5.65 -8.94 -9.90
N VAL A 25 5.46 -9.74 -8.85
CA VAL A 25 5.65 -9.30 -7.46
C VAL A 25 7.12 -8.92 -7.21
N LYS A 26 8.09 -9.76 -7.63
CA LYS A 26 9.52 -9.45 -7.49
C LYS A 26 9.92 -8.14 -8.18
N ASN A 27 9.33 -7.85 -9.34
CA ASN A 27 9.56 -6.60 -10.06
C ASN A 27 9.00 -5.39 -9.30
N GLU A 28 7.82 -5.50 -8.69
CA GLU A 28 7.25 -4.44 -7.84
C GLU A 28 8.08 -4.21 -6.57
N MET A 29 8.68 -5.27 -6.01
CA MET A 29 9.56 -5.20 -4.84
C MET A 29 11.02 -4.84 -5.14
N ALA A 30 11.38 -4.61 -6.42
CA ALA A 30 12.78 -4.51 -6.83
C ALA A 30 13.55 -3.41 -6.08
N SER A 31 12.89 -2.32 -5.70
CA SER A 31 13.49 -1.22 -4.94
C SER A 31 13.83 -1.55 -3.49
N LEU A 32 13.31 -2.65 -2.95
CA LEU A 32 13.59 -3.15 -1.61
C LEU A 32 14.60 -4.31 -1.60
N GLN A 33 15.07 -4.73 -2.77
CA GLN A 33 15.94 -5.88 -2.90
C GLN A 33 17.32 -5.56 -2.33
N GLN A 34 17.72 -6.32 -1.32
CA GLN A 34 19.06 -6.26 -0.74
C GLN A 34 19.46 -7.61 -0.18
N PRO A 35 20.76 -7.91 -0.06
CA PRO A 35 21.23 -9.04 0.71
C PRO A 35 20.70 -8.92 2.14
N VAL A 36 20.15 -10.00 2.66
CA VAL A 36 19.64 -10.02 4.03
C VAL A 36 20.47 -11.02 4.82
N ASP A 37 21.10 -10.52 5.89
CA ASP A 37 21.80 -11.37 6.85
C ASP A 37 20.81 -11.94 7.87
N GLY A 38 20.90 -13.25 8.11
CA GLY A 38 20.11 -13.96 9.11
C GLY A 38 18.74 -14.47 8.64
N PRO A 39 17.88 -14.92 9.57
CA PRO A 39 16.60 -15.56 9.24
C PRO A 39 15.60 -14.54 8.68
N VAL A 40 14.78 -14.98 7.72
CA VAL A 40 13.65 -14.20 7.20
C VAL A 40 12.46 -14.25 8.16
N ASP A 41 11.74 -13.14 8.30
CA ASP A 41 10.54 -13.05 9.13
C ASP A 41 9.31 -13.56 8.37
N ILE A 42 9.32 -13.46 7.04
CA ILE A 42 8.26 -13.96 6.15
C ILE A 42 8.89 -14.61 4.92
N ALA A 43 8.46 -15.82 4.56
CA ALA A 43 8.86 -16.51 3.35
C ALA A 43 7.63 -16.75 2.45
N PHE A 44 7.55 -16.04 1.32
CA PHE A 44 6.50 -16.26 0.32
C PHE A 44 6.99 -17.26 -0.73
N ARG A 45 6.34 -18.42 -0.81
CA ARG A 45 6.68 -19.49 -1.74
C ARG A 45 5.58 -19.68 -2.76
N PHE A 46 5.84 -19.32 -4.01
CA PHE A 46 4.91 -19.58 -5.11
C PHE A 46 5.07 -21.04 -5.58
N VAL A 47 4.09 -21.87 -5.22
CA VAL A 47 4.09 -23.33 -5.40
C VAL A 47 2.98 -23.76 -6.37
N ASP A 48 3.06 -25.00 -6.86
CA ASP A 48 2.06 -25.54 -7.80
C ASP A 48 0.78 -26.00 -7.11
N ARG A 49 0.86 -26.37 -5.83
CA ARG A 49 -0.27 -26.83 -5.01
C ARG A 49 -0.03 -26.59 -3.54
N ILE A 50 -1.11 -26.29 -2.81
CA ILE A 50 -1.12 -26.21 -1.35
C ILE A 50 -1.50 -27.58 -0.79
N ALA A 51 -0.81 -28.01 0.26
CA ALA A 51 -1.17 -29.24 0.96
C ALA A 51 -2.56 -29.08 1.61
N PRO A 52 -3.44 -30.10 1.52
CA PRO A 52 -4.73 -30.06 2.21
C PRO A 52 -4.55 -29.80 3.71
N ALA A 53 -5.52 -29.10 4.31
CA ALA A 53 -5.62 -28.93 5.76
C ALA A 53 -6.74 -29.85 6.28
N PRO A 54 -6.44 -31.10 6.66
CA PRO A 54 -7.46 -32.00 7.17
C PRO A 54 -8.09 -31.43 8.45
N ASN A 55 -9.39 -31.60 8.61
CA ASN A 55 -10.16 -31.10 9.75
C ASN A 55 -10.14 -29.57 9.93
N ALA A 56 -9.84 -28.82 8.87
CA ALA A 56 -9.92 -27.37 8.93
C ALA A 56 -11.37 -26.90 9.13
N VAL A 57 -11.55 -25.93 10.04
CA VAL A 57 -12.80 -25.22 10.24
C VAL A 57 -12.97 -24.22 9.10
N LEU A 58 -14.10 -24.27 8.41
CA LEU A 58 -14.40 -23.36 7.30
C LEU A 58 -15.23 -22.17 7.78
N ALA A 59 -14.78 -20.96 7.46
CA ALA A 59 -15.45 -19.71 7.84
C ALA A 59 -15.32 -18.68 6.71
N GLY A 60 -16.34 -18.60 5.87
CA GLY A 60 -16.33 -17.76 4.67
C GLY A 60 -15.22 -18.21 3.70
N ARG A 61 -14.30 -17.30 3.37
CA ARG A 61 -13.14 -17.60 2.51
C ARG A 61 -11.97 -18.28 3.22
N TRP A 62 -12.04 -18.41 4.54
CA TRP A 62 -10.96 -18.91 5.39
C TRP A 62 -11.16 -20.37 5.76
N ALA A 63 -10.06 -21.12 5.82
CA ALA A 63 -9.98 -22.45 6.40
C ALA A 63 -8.91 -22.44 7.50
N LEU A 64 -9.29 -22.85 8.71
CA LEU A 64 -8.43 -22.77 9.90
C LEU A 64 -8.14 -24.16 10.45
N SER A 65 -6.86 -24.47 10.56
CA SER A 65 -6.34 -25.68 11.20
C SER A 65 -5.41 -25.31 12.36
N PRO A 66 -5.16 -26.21 13.33
CA PRO A 66 -4.33 -25.91 14.49
C PRO A 66 -2.93 -25.39 14.16
N ASP A 67 -2.37 -25.78 13.01
CA ASP A 67 -1.01 -25.48 12.55
C ASP A 67 -0.95 -24.48 11.37
N ALA A 68 -2.09 -24.19 10.74
CA ALA A 68 -2.11 -23.35 9.54
C ALA A 68 -3.45 -22.67 9.28
N LEU A 69 -3.36 -21.56 8.56
CA LEU A 69 -4.49 -20.83 8.00
C LEU A 69 -4.41 -20.92 6.48
N SER A 70 -5.51 -21.13 5.79
CA SER A 70 -5.57 -20.91 4.34
C SER A 70 -6.77 -20.07 3.94
N ALA A 71 -6.66 -19.42 2.79
CA ALA A 71 -7.76 -18.71 2.17
C ALA A 71 -7.65 -18.72 0.65
N ARG A 72 -8.79 -18.54 0.01
CA ARG A 72 -8.90 -18.39 -1.44
C ARG A 72 -9.64 -17.10 -1.77
N GLY A 73 -9.07 -16.29 -2.66
CA GLY A 73 -9.66 -15.03 -3.08
C GLY A 73 -8.85 -14.38 -4.19
N ASP A 74 -9.52 -13.54 -4.99
CA ASP A 74 -8.86 -12.56 -5.85
C ASP A 74 -7.80 -13.11 -6.83
N GLY A 75 -7.99 -14.37 -7.25
CA GLY A 75 -7.16 -15.03 -8.26
C GLY A 75 -6.00 -15.86 -7.72
N PHE A 76 -5.93 -16.12 -6.41
CA PHE A 76 -4.97 -17.03 -5.81
C PHE A 76 -5.54 -17.74 -4.57
N GLU A 77 -4.87 -18.83 -4.18
CA GLU A 77 -5.03 -19.50 -2.90
C GLU A 77 -3.72 -19.36 -2.12
N PHE A 78 -3.80 -19.25 -0.80
CA PHE A 78 -2.60 -19.22 0.04
C PHE A 78 -2.80 -20.01 1.34
N ARG A 79 -1.69 -20.50 1.90
CA ARG A 79 -1.60 -21.12 3.22
C ARG A 79 -0.48 -20.47 4.03
N ILE A 80 -0.83 -19.92 5.18
CA ILE A 80 0.09 -19.37 6.18
C ILE A 80 0.35 -20.45 7.24
N THR A 81 1.63 -20.78 7.42
CA THR A 81 2.12 -21.66 8.49
C THR A 81 3.03 -20.84 9.39
N PRO A 82 2.56 -20.47 10.59
CA PRO A 82 3.39 -19.84 11.60
C PRO A 82 4.47 -20.80 12.11
N THR A 83 5.62 -20.23 12.41
CA THR A 83 6.70 -20.84 13.19
C THR A 83 7.04 -19.91 14.35
N ASP A 84 7.86 -20.33 15.30
CA ASP A 84 8.11 -19.59 16.55
C ASP A 84 8.38 -18.08 16.35
N ASN A 85 9.06 -17.67 15.26
CA ASN A 85 9.34 -16.25 14.97
C ASN A 85 9.07 -15.81 13.53
N ALA A 86 8.69 -16.71 12.62
CA ALA A 86 8.54 -16.42 11.20
C ALA A 86 7.24 -16.99 10.61
N LEU A 87 6.85 -16.47 9.45
CA LEU A 87 5.70 -16.96 8.69
C LEU A 87 6.16 -17.58 7.38
N THR A 88 5.76 -18.83 7.12
CA THR A 88 5.90 -19.43 5.79
C THR A 88 4.56 -19.37 5.08
N ILE A 89 4.55 -18.87 3.85
CA ILE A 89 3.32 -18.60 3.09
C ILE A 89 3.43 -19.25 1.73
N ASP A 90 2.71 -20.35 1.55
CA ASP A 90 2.56 -21.00 0.25
C ASP A 90 1.47 -20.30 -0.54
N VAL A 91 1.76 -19.92 -1.77
CA VAL A 91 0.85 -19.20 -2.67
C VAL A 91 0.70 -19.99 -3.96
N VAL A 92 -0.55 -20.29 -4.32
CA VAL A 92 -0.92 -20.93 -5.58
C VAL A 92 -1.76 -19.93 -6.37
N PRO A 93 -1.18 -19.25 -7.37
CA PRO A 93 -1.97 -18.45 -8.30
C PRO A 93 -2.96 -19.33 -9.06
N ASP A 94 -4.17 -18.83 -9.34
CA ASP A 94 -5.16 -19.59 -10.11
C ASP A 94 -4.57 -20.00 -11.47
N SER A 95 -4.48 -21.31 -11.70
CA SER A 95 -3.84 -21.95 -12.86
C SER A 95 -4.56 -21.77 -14.20
N GLY A 96 -5.68 -21.03 -14.22
CA GLY A 96 -6.45 -20.71 -15.44
C GLY A 96 -5.76 -19.75 -16.41
N LEU A 97 -4.43 -19.71 -16.41
CA LEU A 97 -3.57 -18.92 -17.30
C LEU A 97 -3.47 -19.61 -18.66
N THR A 98 -4.54 -19.56 -19.44
CA THR A 98 -4.41 -19.81 -20.88
C THR A 98 -3.63 -18.64 -21.49
N HIS A 99 -2.37 -18.88 -21.88
CA HIS A 99 -1.46 -17.92 -22.51
C HIS A 99 -1.85 -17.58 -23.95
N ASN A 100 -3.14 -17.36 -24.25
CA ASN A 100 -3.51 -16.88 -25.57
C ASN A 100 -3.29 -15.36 -25.62
N PRO A 101 -2.29 -14.87 -26.39
CA PRO A 101 -1.89 -13.46 -26.40
C PRO A 101 -3.02 -12.52 -26.86
N LEU A 102 -3.92 -12.98 -27.73
CA LEU A 102 -5.07 -12.18 -28.17
C LEU A 102 -6.07 -11.98 -27.03
N THR A 103 -6.33 -13.04 -26.26
CA THR A 103 -7.23 -12.94 -25.09
C THR A 103 -6.64 -12.08 -23.98
N GLU A 104 -5.31 -12.11 -23.79
CA GLU A 104 -4.63 -11.23 -22.85
C GLU A 104 -4.68 -9.77 -23.29
N ALA A 105 -4.41 -9.46 -24.56
CA ALA A 105 -4.50 -8.11 -25.09
C ALA A 105 -5.91 -7.52 -24.95
N TRP A 106 -6.95 -8.30 -25.26
CA TRP A 106 -8.35 -7.89 -25.08
C TRP A 106 -8.71 -7.67 -23.60
N ARG A 107 -8.25 -8.56 -22.71
CA ARG A 107 -8.42 -8.39 -21.25
C ARG A 107 -7.73 -7.15 -20.73
N ARG A 108 -6.49 -6.87 -21.14
CA ARG A 108 -5.77 -5.64 -20.79
C ARG A 108 -6.54 -4.40 -21.21
N ALA A 109 -7.07 -4.38 -22.44
CA ALA A 109 -7.87 -3.27 -22.93
C ALA A 109 -9.16 -3.05 -22.11
N ASN A 110 -9.77 -4.13 -21.61
CA ASN A 110 -10.97 -4.09 -20.78
C ASN A 110 -10.71 -3.83 -19.30
N ASP A 111 -9.49 -4.05 -18.80
CA ASP A 111 -9.08 -3.72 -17.44
C ASP A 111 -8.94 -2.21 -17.21
N TRP A 112 -9.32 -1.75 -16.02
CA TRP A 112 -9.32 -0.32 -15.69
C TRP A 112 -7.92 0.22 -15.43
N ASN A 113 -6.95 -0.65 -15.13
CA ASN A 113 -5.54 -0.36 -14.86
C ASN A 113 -4.64 -0.68 -16.08
N TYR A 114 -5.20 -1.30 -17.13
CA TYR A 114 -4.49 -1.86 -18.27
C TYR A 114 -3.50 -2.98 -17.91
N LEU A 115 -3.86 -3.82 -16.94
CA LEU A 115 -3.03 -4.94 -16.45
C LEU A 115 -3.41 -6.27 -17.11
N SER A 116 -2.41 -7.12 -17.31
CA SER A 116 -2.60 -8.54 -17.64
C SER A 116 -3.14 -9.30 -16.43
N ARG A 117 -3.65 -10.53 -16.64
CA ARG A 117 -4.16 -11.36 -15.55
C ARG A 117 -3.09 -11.62 -14.48
N GLY A 118 -1.86 -11.92 -14.89
CA GLY A 118 -0.75 -12.15 -13.94
C GLY A 118 -0.40 -10.89 -13.14
N GLU A 119 -0.42 -9.71 -13.77
CA GLU A 119 -0.22 -8.43 -13.07
C GLU A 119 -1.39 -8.10 -12.13
N THR A 120 -2.63 -8.44 -12.50
CA THR A 120 -3.80 -8.29 -11.62
C THR A 120 -3.68 -9.20 -10.39
N VAL A 121 -3.31 -10.47 -10.57
CA VAL A 121 -3.10 -11.37 -9.42
C VAL A 121 -1.91 -10.92 -8.57
N ALA A 122 -0.83 -10.42 -9.16
CA ALA A 122 0.29 -9.85 -8.41
C ALA A 122 -0.12 -8.62 -7.61
N LYS A 123 -0.94 -7.74 -8.20
CA LYS A 123 -1.56 -6.62 -7.48
C LYS A 123 -2.42 -7.11 -6.32
N ASN A 124 -3.30 -8.08 -6.55
CA ASN A 124 -4.18 -8.60 -5.50
C ASN A 124 -3.35 -9.28 -4.39
N PHE A 125 -2.29 -10.00 -4.74
CA PHE A 125 -1.32 -10.50 -3.76
C PHE A 125 -0.75 -9.38 -2.89
N MET A 126 -0.38 -8.23 -3.47
CA MET A 126 0.11 -7.10 -2.68
C MET A 126 -0.94 -6.64 -1.65
N TYR A 127 -2.16 -6.34 -2.13
CA TYR A 127 -3.21 -5.70 -1.33
C TYR A 127 -3.86 -6.66 -0.33
N ASP A 128 -4.13 -7.89 -0.77
CA ASP A 128 -4.97 -8.84 -0.04
C ASP A 128 -4.15 -9.83 0.79
N LEU A 129 -2.82 -9.92 0.58
CA LEU A 129 -1.92 -10.81 1.29
C LEU A 129 -0.68 -10.12 1.87
N PHE A 130 0.15 -9.51 1.02
CA PHE A 130 1.43 -8.95 1.47
C PHE A 130 1.22 -7.89 2.55
N ASP A 131 0.37 -6.90 2.31
CA ASP A 131 0.20 -5.75 3.20
C ASP A 131 -0.32 -6.15 4.59
N PHE A 132 -1.21 -7.14 4.69
CA PHE A 132 -1.73 -7.55 5.99
C PHE A 132 -0.73 -8.41 6.77
N VAL A 133 0.01 -9.30 6.08
CA VAL A 133 1.02 -10.15 6.73
C VAL A 133 2.22 -9.32 7.15
N SER A 134 2.66 -8.38 6.31
CA SER A 134 3.72 -7.44 6.67
C SER A 134 3.27 -6.55 7.81
N ALA A 135 2.04 -6.03 7.80
CA ALA A 135 1.49 -5.22 8.90
C ALA A 135 1.54 -5.99 10.22
N TRP A 136 1.10 -7.25 10.23
CA TRP A 136 1.18 -8.11 11.40
C TRP A 136 2.61 -8.17 11.93
N LYS A 137 3.58 -8.59 11.12
CA LYS A 137 4.98 -8.73 11.59
C LYS A 137 5.66 -7.39 11.91
N LEU A 138 5.30 -6.31 11.23
CA LEU A 138 5.80 -4.97 11.54
C LEU A 138 5.29 -4.47 12.90
N SER A 139 4.03 -4.75 13.25
CA SER A 139 3.47 -4.36 14.56
C SER A 139 4.18 -5.01 15.75
N GLU A 140 4.86 -6.14 15.54
CA GLU A 140 5.70 -6.81 16.55
C GLU A 140 7.10 -6.18 16.69
N ARG A 141 7.44 -5.21 15.84
CA ARG A 141 8.78 -4.60 15.70
C ARG A 141 8.73 -3.07 15.78
N ASP A 142 7.78 -2.52 16.55
CA ASP A 142 7.57 -1.08 16.73
C ASP A 142 7.50 -0.31 15.41
N CYS A 143 6.87 -0.93 14.40
CA CYS A 143 6.61 -0.36 13.09
C CYS A 143 5.12 -0.46 12.78
N SER A 144 4.58 0.55 12.12
CA SER A 144 3.17 0.57 11.73
C SER A 144 3.02 1.19 10.35
N TYR A 145 2.04 0.69 9.61
CA TYR A 145 1.59 1.39 8.43
C TYR A 145 0.71 2.58 8.82
N ILE A 146 0.63 3.57 7.94
CA ILE A 146 -0.29 4.70 8.03
C ILE A 146 -0.99 4.87 6.69
N HIS A 147 -2.30 5.10 6.70
CA HIS A 147 -2.99 5.50 5.48
C HIS A 147 -2.67 6.97 5.18
N ALA A 148 -1.52 7.19 4.55
CA ALA A 148 -1.00 8.50 4.25
C ALA A 148 -0.22 8.53 2.93
N SER A 149 -0.30 9.67 2.27
CA SER A 149 0.69 10.06 1.27
C SER A 149 1.87 10.66 2.02
N THR A 150 3.07 10.08 1.86
CA THR A 150 4.27 10.56 2.53
C THR A 150 5.29 11.04 1.52
N LEU A 151 5.90 12.18 1.84
CA LEU A 151 6.83 12.91 0.99
C LEU A 151 7.94 13.48 1.86
N SER A 152 9.11 13.75 1.28
CA SER A 152 10.26 14.30 2.00
C SER A 152 11.02 15.37 1.24
N ARG A 153 11.62 16.30 1.96
CA ARG A 153 12.56 17.30 1.46
C ARG A 153 13.66 17.46 2.51
N ASP A 154 14.92 17.36 2.09
CA ASP A 154 16.09 17.49 2.98
C ASP A 154 16.02 16.62 4.26
N ASP A 155 15.68 15.33 4.08
CA ASP A 155 15.50 14.34 5.15
C ASP A 155 14.35 14.64 6.14
N ARG A 156 13.52 15.65 5.85
CA ARG A 156 12.29 15.97 6.59
C ARG A 156 11.08 15.41 5.88
N ALA A 157 10.41 14.44 6.51
CA ALA A 157 9.22 13.78 5.99
C ALA A 157 7.94 14.48 6.48
N VAL A 158 6.94 14.53 5.62
CA VAL A 158 5.58 14.94 5.95
C VAL A 158 4.63 13.79 5.67
N ALA A 159 3.73 13.53 6.61
CA ALA A 159 2.66 12.55 6.45
C ALA A 159 1.32 13.26 6.28
N LEU A 160 0.70 13.11 5.10
CA LEU A 160 -0.65 13.58 4.80
C LEU A 160 -1.64 12.43 5.03
N ILE A 161 -2.22 12.38 6.23
CA ILE A 161 -3.15 11.34 6.68
C ILE A 161 -4.57 11.76 6.31
N ALA A 162 -5.37 10.88 5.71
CA ALA A 162 -6.77 11.20 5.40
C ALA A 162 -7.58 9.95 5.10
N TRP A 163 -8.91 10.07 5.18
CA TRP A 163 -9.80 9.11 4.54
C TRP A 163 -9.66 9.14 3.00
N GLY A 164 -10.23 8.15 2.33
CA GLY A 164 -10.28 8.09 0.86
C GLY A 164 -11.01 9.29 0.24
N GLY A 165 -10.49 9.79 -0.89
CA GLY A 165 -11.17 10.82 -1.69
C GLY A 165 -10.96 12.27 -1.25
N ILE A 166 -10.06 12.55 -0.30
CA ILE A 166 -9.82 13.92 0.21
C ILE A 166 -8.91 14.77 -0.70
N GLY A 167 -8.00 14.12 -1.44
CA GLY A 167 -7.07 14.79 -2.38
C GLY A 167 -5.59 14.43 -2.21
N LYS A 168 -5.24 13.54 -1.26
CA LYS A 168 -3.85 13.20 -0.90
C LYS A 168 -2.94 12.90 -2.11
N THR A 169 -3.35 11.95 -2.95
CA THR A 169 -2.56 11.55 -4.13
C THR A 169 -2.36 12.71 -5.09
N THR A 170 -3.39 13.54 -5.33
CA THR A 170 -3.25 14.70 -6.24
C THR A 170 -2.26 15.72 -5.67
N SER A 171 -2.34 16.04 -4.38
CA SER A 171 -1.39 16.94 -3.72
C SER A 171 0.04 16.37 -3.74
N LEU A 172 0.20 15.08 -3.46
CA LEU A 172 1.50 14.39 -3.54
C LEU A 172 2.11 14.51 -4.94
N LEU A 173 1.32 14.26 -6.00
CA LEU A 173 1.82 14.32 -7.38
C LEU A 173 2.38 15.71 -7.70
N LYS A 174 1.67 16.77 -7.27
CA LYS A 174 2.11 18.16 -7.47
C LYS A 174 3.38 18.48 -6.69
N LEU A 175 3.39 18.21 -5.40
CA LEU A 175 4.53 18.54 -4.54
C LEU A 175 5.82 17.86 -5.02
N VAL A 176 5.75 16.61 -5.47
CA VAL A 176 6.91 15.89 -6.03
C VAL A 176 7.31 16.41 -7.43
N THR A 177 6.34 16.82 -8.24
CA THR A 177 6.62 17.22 -9.62
C THR A 177 7.09 18.66 -9.75
N GLU A 178 6.53 19.56 -8.92
CA GLU A 178 6.63 21.01 -9.05
C GLU A 178 7.48 21.64 -7.93
N ASP A 179 7.47 21.07 -6.72
CA ASP A 179 7.99 21.73 -5.51
C ASP A 179 9.26 21.08 -4.93
N GLY A 180 9.91 20.20 -5.72
CA GLY A 180 11.20 19.58 -5.36
C GLY A 180 11.12 18.52 -4.25
N TRP A 181 9.92 18.08 -3.88
CA TRP A 181 9.76 17.00 -2.91
C TRP A 181 10.12 15.64 -3.50
N ARG A 182 10.44 14.71 -2.62
CA ARG A 182 10.74 13.31 -2.94
C ARG A 182 9.65 12.40 -2.40
N PHE A 183 9.19 11.49 -3.25
CA PHE A 183 8.20 10.47 -2.94
C PHE A 183 8.72 9.46 -1.91
N LEU A 184 7.88 9.10 -0.94
CA LEU A 184 8.08 7.95 -0.04
C LEU A 184 6.95 6.92 -0.17
N SER A 185 5.69 7.35 -0.10
CA SER A 185 4.54 6.44 -0.22
C SER A 185 3.27 7.13 -0.68
N ASP A 186 2.35 6.36 -1.25
CA ASP A 186 0.94 6.73 -1.46
C ASP A 186 0.04 5.61 -0.93
N ASP A 187 -1.13 5.97 -0.40
CA ASP A 187 -2.12 5.13 0.29
C ASP A 187 -1.64 4.39 1.55
N LEU A 188 -0.43 3.81 1.57
CA LEU A 188 0.10 3.06 2.70
C LEU A 188 1.57 3.44 2.92
N GLY A 189 1.81 4.36 3.85
CA GLY A 189 3.14 4.74 4.32
C GLY A 189 3.59 3.86 5.49
N LEU A 190 4.89 3.74 5.71
CA LEU A 190 5.46 2.93 6.79
C LEU A 190 6.27 3.83 7.73
N ILE A 191 6.06 3.69 9.04
CA ILE A 191 6.75 4.48 10.05
C ILE A 191 7.13 3.61 11.25
N ASN A 192 8.26 3.91 11.90
CA ASN A 192 8.63 3.28 13.16
C ASN A 192 8.37 4.21 14.36
N ALA A 193 8.47 3.66 15.58
CA ALA A 193 8.24 4.41 16.82
C ALA A 193 9.21 5.60 17.03
N GLN A 194 10.34 5.64 16.31
CA GLN A 194 11.30 6.75 16.33
C GLN A 194 10.96 7.86 15.31
N GLY A 195 9.82 7.75 14.61
CA GLY A 195 9.40 8.72 13.62
C GLY A 195 10.11 8.60 12.27
N ARG A 196 10.89 7.55 12.01
CA ARG A 196 11.47 7.35 10.68
C ARG A 196 10.42 6.81 9.73
N VAL A 197 10.15 7.54 8.66
CA VAL A 197 9.24 7.15 7.58
C VAL A 197 10.03 6.41 6.50
N PHE A 198 9.51 5.27 6.06
CA PHE A 198 10.13 4.40 5.08
C PHE A 198 9.30 4.37 3.80
N ARG A 199 10.02 4.24 2.69
CA ARG A 199 9.43 3.98 1.40
C ARG A 199 8.68 2.64 1.38
N THR A 200 7.50 2.62 0.78
CA THR A 200 6.76 1.38 0.53
C THR A 200 6.87 0.95 -0.94
N PRO A 201 6.78 -0.37 -1.23
CA PRO A 201 6.99 -0.90 -2.59
C PRO A 201 5.78 -0.72 -3.50
N ARG A 202 4.63 -0.31 -2.95
CA ARG A 202 3.37 -0.22 -3.69
C ARG A 202 3.51 0.74 -4.87
N HIS A 203 3.10 0.27 -6.05
CA HIS A 203 2.93 1.15 -7.20
C HIS A 203 1.76 2.13 -7.01
N LEU A 204 1.96 3.36 -7.47
CA LEU A 204 0.96 4.43 -7.49
C LEU A 204 -0.24 4.05 -8.35
N GLN A 205 -1.44 4.39 -7.90
CA GLN A 205 -2.68 4.22 -8.65
C GLN A 205 -3.21 5.58 -9.14
N ILE A 206 -2.76 6.00 -10.33
CA ILE A 206 -3.07 7.33 -10.85
C ILE A 206 -4.32 7.28 -11.70
N TYR A 207 -5.37 7.93 -11.22
CA TYR A 207 -6.61 8.12 -11.96
C TYR A 207 -6.52 9.28 -12.94
N ALA A 208 -7.36 9.27 -13.96
CA ALA A 208 -7.41 10.37 -14.91
C ALA A 208 -7.77 11.72 -14.26
N TYR A 209 -8.58 11.72 -13.19
CA TYR A 209 -8.90 12.96 -12.46
C TYR A 209 -7.70 13.53 -11.71
N ASN A 210 -6.72 12.69 -11.31
CA ASN A 210 -5.50 13.18 -10.67
C ASN A 210 -4.65 14.01 -11.63
N LEU A 211 -4.91 13.93 -12.94
CA LEU A 211 -4.16 14.60 -14.00
C LEU A 211 -4.89 15.83 -14.56
N GLU A 212 -6.11 16.10 -14.10
CA GLU A 212 -6.82 17.33 -14.47
C GLU A 212 -6.00 18.53 -14.01
N GLY A 213 -5.84 19.52 -14.89
CA GLY A 213 -4.97 20.68 -14.65
C GLY A 213 -3.46 20.41 -14.69
N GLN A 214 -3.00 19.15 -14.88
CA GLN A 214 -1.60 18.75 -14.68
C GLN A 214 -0.96 18.11 -15.93
N PRO A 215 -0.69 18.88 -17.00
CA PRO A 215 -0.19 18.34 -18.27
C PRO A 215 1.24 17.78 -18.18
N ALA A 216 2.06 18.24 -17.21
CA ALA A 216 3.40 17.69 -16.99
C ALA A 216 3.34 16.24 -16.50
N ILE A 217 2.55 15.99 -15.45
CA ILE A 217 2.37 14.66 -14.87
C ILE A 217 1.67 13.72 -15.85
N ALA A 218 0.70 14.23 -16.61
CA ALA A 218 0.04 13.44 -17.66
C ALA A 218 1.02 12.99 -18.76
N ARG A 219 1.96 13.86 -19.16
CA ARG A 219 3.01 13.50 -20.12
C ARG A 219 3.97 12.46 -19.54
N GLN A 220 4.40 12.61 -18.29
CA GLN A 220 5.27 11.65 -17.61
C GLN A 220 4.60 10.28 -17.48
N LEU A 221 3.34 10.22 -17.03
CA LEU A 221 2.60 8.96 -16.89
C LEU A 221 2.49 8.20 -18.21
N LEU A 222 2.28 8.92 -19.32
CA LEU A 222 2.09 8.34 -20.65
C LEU A 222 3.41 8.14 -21.42
N HIS A 223 4.51 8.68 -20.93
CA HIS A 223 5.83 8.53 -21.53
C HIS A 223 6.27 7.07 -21.48
N GLY A 224 6.85 6.56 -22.59
CA GLY A 224 7.29 5.17 -22.70
C GLY A 224 6.18 4.11 -22.78
N ARG A 225 4.89 4.50 -22.67
CA ARG A 225 3.77 3.57 -22.83
C ARG A 225 3.50 3.22 -24.30
N ASN A 226 3.05 1.98 -24.53
CA ASN A 226 2.64 1.50 -25.85
C ASN A 226 1.53 2.39 -26.45
N PRO A 227 1.58 2.75 -27.76
CA PRO A 227 0.49 3.46 -28.43
C PRO A 227 -0.92 2.91 -28.17
N ILE A 228 -1.08 1.60 -28.08
CA ILE A 228 -2.39 0.96 -27.80
C ILE A 228 -2.89 1.31 -26.39
N ASP A 229 -2.00 1.35 -25.40
CA ASP A 229 -2.33 1.77 -24.03
C ASP A 229 -2.79 3.24 -24.02
N ARG A 230 -2.09 4.11 -24.75
CA ARG A 230 -2.43 5.54 -24.85
C ARG A 230 -3.79 5.76 -25.50
N VAL A 231 -4.10 5.02 -26.57
CA VAL A 231 -5.42 5.07 -27.22
C VAL A 231 -6.49 4.52 -26.28
N ASN A 232 -6.22 3.41 -25.59
CA ASN A 232 -7.13 2.84 -24.61
C ASN A 232 -7.45 3.84 -23.48
N TRP A 233 -6.42 4.49 -22.93
CA TRP A 233 -6.56 5.52 -21.90
C TRP A 233 -7.54 6.61 -22.37
N GLU A 234 -7.31 7.18 -23.54
CA GLU A 234 -8.12 8.28 -24.05
C GLU A 234 -9.55 7.85 -24.36
N TRP A 235 -9.72 6.68 -24.98
CA TRP A 235 -11.04 6.13 -25.28
C TRP A 235 -11.83 5.85 -24.00
N ARG A 236 -11.23 5.18 -23.01
CA ARG A 236 -11.91 4.88 -21.75
C ARG A 236 -12.25 6.16 -20.99
N ARG A 237 -11.35 7.15 -20.99
CA ARG A 237 -11.54 8.44 -20.32
C ARG A 237 -12.79 9.13 -20.86
N ARG A 238 -12.95 9.16 -22.18
CA ARG A 238 -14.14 9.71 -22.87
C ARG A 238 -15.40 8.88 -22.64
N ARG A 239 -15.30 7.54 -22.68
CA ARG A 239 -16.46 6.64 -22.64
C ARG A 239 -17.00 6.37 -21.23
N PHE A 240 -16.14 6.30 -20.22
CA PHE A 240 -16.48 5.89 -18.86
C PHE A 240 -16.21 6.97 -17.80
N GLY A 241 -15.59 8.08 -18.19
CA GLY A 241 -15.27 9.20 -17.32
C GLY A 241 -13.96 9.03 -16.54
N VAL A 242 -13.48 10.13 -15.97
CA VAL A 242 -12.15 10.23 -15.34
C VAL A 242 -11.98 9.43 -14.05
N LYS A 243 -13.09 9.05 -13.40
CA LYS A 243 -13.09 8.21 -12.18
C LYS A 243 -12.93 6.71 -12.46
N LYS A 244 -13.15 6.25 -13.70
CA LYS A 244 -13.14 4.83 -14.10
C LYS A 244 -11.94 4.43 -14.95
N VAL A 245 -10.91 5.28 -14.97
CA VAL A 245 -9.66 5.02 -15.69
C VAL A 245 -8.51 5.38 -14.79
N ARG A 246 -7.61 4.41 -14.56
CA ARG A 246 -6.38 4.62 -13.81
C ARG A 246 -5.22 3.86 -14.44
N ARG A 247 -4.01 4.18 -14.04
CA ARG A 247 -2.81 3.41 -14.37
C ARG A 247 -2.01 3.13 -13.12
N ARG A 248 -1.53 1.90 -13.03
CA ARG A 248 -0.53 1.50 -12.05
C ARG A 248 0.85 1.85 -12.60
N VAL A 249 1.69 2.50 -11.80
CA VAL A 249 3.05 2.90 -12.19
C VAL A 249 3.98 2.92 -10.97
N SER A 250 5.25 2.55 -11.14
CA SER A 250 6.23 2.72 -10.08
C SER A 250 6.59 4.19 -9.89
N ALA A 251 7.00 4.56 -8.68
CA ALA A 251 7.41 5.94 -8.39
C ALA A 251 8.63 6.35 -9.23
N GLU A 252 9.60 5.46 -9.42
CA GLU A 252 10.80 5.70 -10.23
C GLU A 252 10.47 5.94 -11.69
N SER A 253 9.53 5.16 -12.25
CA SER A 253 9.12 5.33 -13.64
C SER A 253 8.37 6.65 -13.86
N LEU A 254 7.70 7.16 -12.85
CA LEU A 254 6.91 8.39 -12.95
C LEU A 254 7.74 9.63 -12.67
N PHE A 255 8.48 9.63 -11.56
CA PHE A 255 9.16 10.81 -11.04
C PHE A 255 10.67 10.84 -11.31
N GLY A 256 11.28 9.72 -11.70
CA GLY A 256 12.74 9.56 -11.71
C GLY A 256 13.30 9.11 -10.35
N ASN A 257 14.46 8.45 -10.37
CA ASN A 257 15.09 7.92 -9.15
C ASN A 257 15.47 9.02 -8.15
N GLU A 258 15.83 10.20 -8.65
CA GLU A 258 16.24 11.35 -7.86
C GLU A 258 15.10 11.93 -7.00
N ARG A 259 13.86 11.78 -7.48
CA ARG A 259 12.65 12.24 -6.79
C ARG A 259 11.97 11.17 -5.95
N VAL A 260 12.66 10.06 -5.70
CA VAL A 260 12.18 8.99 -4.81
C VAL A 260 13.18 8.87 -3.65
N ALA A 261 12.69 8.98 -2.43
CA ALA A 261 13.48 8.80 -1.22
C ALA A 261 13.32 7.36 -0.71
N HIS A 262 14.32 6.87 0.03
CA HIS A 262 14.24 5.55 0.68
C HIS A 262 13.63 5.64 2.09
N SER A 263 13.97 6.71 2.81
CA SER A 263 13.44 7.03 4.13
C SER A 263 13.67 8.51 4.43
N ALA A 264 12.95 9.06 5.39
CA ALA A 264 13.23 10.37 5.99
C ALA A 264 12.72 10.45 7.43
N GLN A 265 13.22 11.39 8.23
CA GLN A 265 12.72 11.62 9.58
C GLN A 265 11.41 12.39 9.53
N LEU A 266 10.36 11.91 10.21
CA LEU A 266 9.10 12.63 10.32
C LEU A 266 9.35 14.01 10.92
N HIS A 267 8.86 15.02 10.22
CA HIS A 267 8.95 16.43 10.61
C HIS A 267 7.57 17.00 10.93
N GLN A 268 6.52 16.50 10.27
CA GLN A 268 5.14 16.96 10.50
C GLN A 268 4.13 15.88 10.11
N ALA A 269 3.04 15.77 10.86
CA ALA A 269 1.91 14.91 10.50
C ALA A 269 0.61 15.73 10.45
N ILE A 270 -0.09 15.66 9.31
CA ILE A 270 -1.28 16.46 9.04
C ILE A 270 -2.43 15.53 8.70
N PHE A 271 -3.53 15.64 9.45
CA PHE A 271 -4.80 15.01 9.15
C PHE A 271 -5.63 15.91 8.23
N LEU A 272 -6.02 15.40 7.07
CA LEU A 272 -6.85 16.13 6.12
C LEU A 272 -8.32 15.75 6.30
N GLU A 273 -9.19 16.74 6.48
CA GLU A 273 -10.64 16.54 6.51
C GLU A 273 -11.36 17.57 5.65
N ARG A 274 -12.39 17.15 4.92
CA ARG A 274 -13.26 18.07 4.19
C ARG A 274 -14.43 18.48 5.09
N VAL A 275 -14.65 19.78 5.20
CA VAL A 275 -15.68 20.38 6.06
C VAL A 275 -16.59 21.30 5.25
N LYS A 276 -17.83 21.46 5.72
CA LYS A 276 -18.76 22.47 5.18
C LYS A 276 -18.44 23.87 5.74
N ASN A 277 -17.19 24.30 5.55
CA ASN A 277 -16.69 25.62 5.91
C ASN A 277 -16.15 26.28 4.64
N PRO A 278 -16.44 27.56 4.35
CA PRO A 278 -15.91 28.24 3.17
C PRO A 278 -14.38 28.42 3.16
N THR A 279 -13.70 28.32 4.31
CA THR A 279 -12.26 28.62 4.40
C THR A 279 -11.43 27.45 4.89
N PHE A 280 -10.18 27.40 4.42
CA PHE A 280 -9.17 26.53 4.99
C PHE A 280 -8.88 26.94 6.44
N SER A 281 -8.64 25.96 7.31
CA SER A 281 -8.17 26.22 8.66
C SER A 281 -7.28 25.09 9.14
N VAL A 282 -6.27 25.44 9.92
CA VAL A 282 -5.36 24.50 10.57
C VAL A 282 -5.61 24.57 12.07
N VAL A 283 -5.86 23.41 12.67
CA VAL A 283 -6.13 23.28 14.10
C VAL A 283 -5.16 22.25 14.68
N PRO A 284 -4.48 22.53 15.80
CA PRO A 284 -3.63 21.53 16.44
C PRO A 284 -4.48 20.32 16.90
N ILE A 285 -3.88 19.15 16.86
CA ILE A 285 -4.43 17.89 17.41
C ILE A 285 -3.34 17.23 18.25
N SER A 286 -3.69 16.52 19.32
CA SER A 286 -2.70 15.78 20.09
C SER A 286 -2.10 14.64 19.25
N SER A 287 -0.88 14.23 19.58
CA SER A 287 -0.24 13.05 18.97
C SER A 287 -1.09 11.78 19.16
N ASP A 288 -1.70 11.62 20.34
CA ASP A 288 -2.53 10.48 20.70
C ASP A 288 -3.83 10.44 19.88
N ASP A 289 -4.56 11.56 19.77
CA ASP A 289 -5.79 11.62 18.98
C ASP A 289 -5.51 11.38 17.49
N LEU A 290 -4.38 11.88 16.98
CA LEU A 290 -3.96 11.64 15.60
C LEU A 290 -3.58 10.17 15.37
N ALA A 291 -2.84 9.57 16.31
CA ALA A 291 -2.47 8.17 16.28
C ALA A 291 -3.69 7.24 16.32
N GLU A 292 -4.69 7.56 17.15
CA GLU A 292 -5.95 6.82 17.21
C GLU A 292 -6.69 6.86 15.88
N ARG A 293 -6.84 8.06 15.28
CA ARG A 293 -7.47 8.23 13.96
C ARG A 293 -6.72 7.45 12.88
N ALA A 294 -5.40 7.58 12.83
CA ALA A 294 -4.56 6.91 11.84
C ALA A 294 -4.63 5.38 11.95
N ALA A 295 -4.57 4.83 13.15
CA ALA A 295 -4.71 3.39 13.38
C ALA A 295 -6.12 2.89 13.02
N THR A 296 -7.15 3.68 13.32
CA THR A 296 -8.54 3.34 12.96
C THR A 296 -8.72 3.23 11.45
N ILE A 297 -8.19 4.20 10.69
CA ILE A 297 -8.23 4.17 9.22
C ILE A 297 -7.43 2.97 8.70
N LEU A 298 -6.27 2.69 9.29
CA LEU A 298 -5.44 1.55 8.88
C LEU A 298 -6.18 0.21 8.98
N ILE A 299 -6.96 -0.01 10.04
CA ILE A 299 -7.70 -1.28 10.22
C ILE A 299 -8.75 -1.47 9.13
N ASP A 300 -9.38 -0.40 8.67
CA ASP A 300 -10.32 -0.48 7.56
C ASP A 300 -9.61 -0.82 6.24
N GLU A 301 -8.44 -0.23 6.00
CA GLU A 301 -7.59 -0.55 4.85
C GLU A 301 -7.08 -2.00 4.88
N LEU A 302 -6.77 -2.53 6.06
CA LEU A 302 -6.30 -3.90 6.27
C LEU A 302 -7.46 -4.88 6.53
N SER A 303 -8.52 -4.79 5.74
CA SER A 303 -9.72 -5.62 5.88
C SER A 303 -9.43 -7.13 5.99
N SER A 304 -8.45 -7.67 5.24
CA SER A 304 -8.03 -9.08 5.37
C SER A 304 -7.53 -9.45 6.77
N LEU A 305 -6.78 -8.55 7.44
CA LEU A 305 -6.33 -8.75 8.82
C LEU A 305 -7.50 -8.75 9.80
N ARG A 306 -8.41 -7.78 9.63
CA ARG A 306 -9.61 -7.63 10.44
C ARG A 306 -10.48 -8.88 10.35
N ASP A 307 -10.78 -9.32 9.13
CA ASP A 307 -11.63 -10.49 8.88
C ASP A 307 -10.99 -11.76 9.44
N LEU A 308 -9.68 -11.95 9.25
CA LEU A 308 -8.94 -13.06 9.82
C LEU A 308 -9.06 -13.08 11.35
N SER A 309 -8.82 -11.94 12.00
CA SER A 309 -8.84 -11.84 13.46
C SER A 309 -10.21 -12.19 14.04
N VAL A 310 -11.29 -11.74 13.38
CA VAL A 310 -12.67 -12.07 13.76
C VAL A 310 -12.95 -13.56 13.60
N VAL A 311 -12.52 -14.15 12.49
CA VAL A 311 -12.72 -15.57 12.22
C VAL A 311 -11.94 -16.45 13.18
N ALA A 312 -10.66 -16.15 13.42
CA ALA A 312 -9.82 -16.90 14.35
C ALA A 312 -10.40 -16.90 15.78
N ARG A 313 -10.83 -15.73 16.26
CA ARG A 313 -11.37 -15.57 17.61
C ARG A 313 -12.74 -16.22 17.79
N SER A 314 -13.61 -16.17 16.78
CA SER A 314 -14.95 -16.78 16.84
C SER A 314 -14.94 -18.31 16.86
N HIS A 315 -13.87 -18.94 16.38
CA HIS A 315 -13.76 -20.40 16.29
C HIS A 315 -12.78 -21.00 17.30
N GLY A 316 -12.30 -20.21 18.27
CA GLY A 316 -11.48 -20.70 19.38
C GLY A 316 -10.16 -21.35 18.96
N GLN A 317 -9.64 -20.99 17.79
CA GLN A 317 -8.41 -21.58 17.25
C GLN A 317 -7.20 -21.11 18.05
N THR A 318 -6.28 -22.03 18.32
CA THR A 318 -5.03 -21.79 19.07
C THR A 318 -3.88 -21.29 18.20
N LEU A 319 -4.09 -21.17 16.88
CA LEU A 319 -3.08 -20.64 15.98
C LEU A 319 -2.69 -19.24 16.46
N HIS A 320 -1.39 -18.96 16.57
CA HIS A 320 -0.88 -17.63 16.89
C HIS A 320 -1.21 -16.67 15.75
N THR A 321 -2.44 -16.18 15.69
CA THR A 321 -2.90 -15.10 14.83
C THR A 321 -2.86 -13.79 15.61
N PRO A 322 -2.69 -12.63 14.94
CA PRO A 322 -2.71 -11.36 15.63
C PRO A 322 -4.11 -11.16 16.22
N ASP A 323 -4.19 -10.93 17.52
CA ASP A 323 -5.42 -10.44 18.13
C ASP A 323 -5.65 -9.00 17.64
N LEU A 324 -6.85 -8.70 17.15
CA LEU A 324 -7.16 -7.42 16.53
C LEU A 324 -6.90 -6.27 17.50
N GLN A 325 -7.39 -6.37 18.74
CA GLN A 325 -7.22 -5.34 19.75
C GLN A 325 -5.73 -5.09 20.03
N THR A 326 -4.97 -6.17 20.26
CA THR A 326 -3.52 -6.09 20.47
C THR A 326 -2.80 -5.45 19.29
N PHE A 327 -3.21 -5.77 18.06
CA PHE A 327 -2.67 -5.17 16.84
C PHE A 327 -2.97 -3.66 16.77
N VAL A 328 -4.20 -3.25 17.05
CA VAL A 328 -4.59 -1.83 17.10
C VAL A 328 -3.75 -1.07 18.13
N GLU A 329 -3.66 -1.60 19.35
CA GLU A 329 -2.91 -0.98 20.44
C GLU A 329 -1.42 -0.83 20.11
N ARG A 330 -0.81 -1.82 19.45
CA ARG A 330 0.59 -1.74 18.98
C ARG A 330 0.77 -0.67 17.91
N CYS A 331 -0.15 -0.60 16.95
CA CYS A 331 -0.13 0.44 15.92
C CYS A 331 -0.30 1.83 16.55
N GLN A 332 -1.31 2.04 17.39
CA GLN A 332 -1.55 3.31 18.09
C GLN A 332 -0.33 3.73 18.91
N ARG A 333 0.27 2.82 19.68
CA ARG A 333 1.48 3.12 20.47
C ARG A 333 2.66 3.54 19.60
N THR A 334 2.88 2.82 18.49
CA THR A 334 3.94 3.14 17.53
C THR A 334 3.73 4.53 16.94
N LEU A 335 2.50 4.84 16.52
CA LEU A 335 2.15 6.12 15.90
C LEU A 335 2.19 7.28 16.90
N SER A 336 1.67 7.09 18.12
CA SER A 336 1.76 8.09 19.19
C SER A 336 3.22 8.43 19.50
N SER A 337 4.09 7.43 19.63
CA SER A 337 5.53 7.63 19.85
C SER A 337 6.18 8.39 18.69
N ALA A 338 5.83 8.04 17.45
CA ALA A 338 6.35 8.70 16.26
C ALA A 338 5.88 10.16 16.12
N PHE A 339 4.68 10.47 16.59
CA PHE A 339 4.06 11.78 16.49
C PHE A 339 4.37 12.72 17.67
N ALA A 340 4.89 12.19 18.78
CA ALA A 340 5.09 12.94 20.02
C ALA A 340 6.01 14.17 19.86
N GLU A 341 7.02 14.08 18.99
CA GLU A 341 8.08 15.09 18.85
C GLU A 341 7.92 15.99 17.61
N VAL A 342 6.78 15.91 16.92
CA VAL A 342 6.53 16.68 15.69
C VAL A 342 5.22 17.47 15.79
N PRO A 343 5.10 18.60 15.07
CA PRO A 343 3.82 19.28 14.95
C PRO A 343 2.75 18.37 14.32
N THR A 344 1.64 18.23 15.02
CA THR A 344 0.46 17.49 14.60
C THR A 344 -0.72 18.44 14.42
N ALA A 345 -1.35 18.39 13.25
CA ALA A 345 -2.45 19.28 12.93
C ALA A 345 -3.56 18.62 12.12
N ILE A 346 -4.76 19.19 12.19
CA ILE A 346 -5.85 18.94 11.26
C ILE A 346 -5.89 20.09 10.26
N LEU A 347 -5.74 19.81 8.98
CA LEU A 347 -6.05 20.73 7.89
C LEU A 347 -7.49 20.49 7.43
N ARG A 348 -8.35 21.45 7.74
CA ARG A 348 -9.74 21.49 7.30
C ARG A 348 -9.85 22.15 5.94
N ILE A 349 -10.40 21.39 5.00
CA ILE A 349 -10.49 21.74 3.58
C ILE A 349 -11.95 22.08 3.26
N PRO A 350 -12.25 23.23 2.63
CA PRO A 350 -13.59 23.53 2.15
C PRO A 350 -14.14 22.41 1.26
N ALA A 351 -15.42 22.09 1.41
CA ALA A 351 -16.04 20.99 0.68
C ALA A 351 -15.91 21.13 -0.85
N ASP A 352 -15.96 22.36 -1.35
CA ASP A 352 -15.85 22.78 -2.74
C ASP A 352 -14.42 23.12 -3.19
N ALA A 353 -13.43 23.10 -2.29
CA ALA A 353 -12.05 23.38 -2.65
C ALA A 353 -11.53 22.34 -3.65
N ASP A 354 -10.97 22.85 -4.75
CA ASP A 354 -10.32 22.03 -5.76
C ASP A 354 -8.95 21.50 -5.26
N PRO A 355 -8.35 20.54 -5.97
CA PRO A 355 -7.04 19.99 -5.59
C PRO A 355 -5.88 20.99 -5.68
N ASP A 356 -6.03 22.09 -6.43
CA ASP A 356 -5.01 23.12 -6.62
C ASP A 356 -4.92 23.98 -5.37
N ALA A 357 -6.08 24.46 -4.89
CA ALA A 357 -6.19 25.20 -3.63
C ALA A 357 -5.65 24.40 -2.43
N LEU A 358 -5.88 23.07 -2.40
CA LEU A 358 -5.29 22.21 -1.36
C LEU A 358 -3.76 22.15 -1.47
N ALA A 359 -3.22 21.98 -2.68
CA ALA A 359 -1.77 21.92 -2.87
C ALA A 359 -1.10 23.26 -2.49
N ASP A 360 -1.70 24.39 -2.87
CA ASP A 360 -1.24 25.74 -2.49
C ASP A 360 -1.26 25.95 -0.98
N THR A 361 -2.38 25.59 -0.33
CA THR A 361 -2.48 25.66 1.14
C THR A 361 -1.44 24.79 1.83
N LEU A 362 -1.14 23.62 1.27
CA LEU A 362 -0.06 22.77 1.79
C LEU A 362 1.30 23.43 1.58
N ARG A 363 1.59 24.08 0.44
CA ARG A 363 2.85 24.80 0.24
C ARG A 363 3.09 25.87 1.31
N ASP A 364 2.03 26.62 1.64
CA ASP A 364 2.12 27.68 2.64
C ASP A 364 2.27 27.16 4.07
N HIS A 365 1.76 25.96 4.37
CA HIS A 365 1.79 25.37 5.71
C HIS A 365 2.94 24.40 5.95
N LEU A 366 3.48 23.80 4.91
CA LEU A 366 4.69 23.00 4.97
C LEU A 366 5.87 23.98 4.95
N ASP A 367 6.08 24.66 6.08
CA ASP A 367 7.22 25.56 6.34
C ASP A 367 8.53 24.81 6.05
N LEU A 368 9.05 24.95 4.85
CA LEU A 368 10.27 24.30 4.40
C LEU A 368 11.06 25.20 3.45
#